data_AF-A0A557R128-F1
#
_entry.id   AF-A0A557R128-F1
#
_cell.length_a   1.000
_cell.length_b   1.000
_cell.length_c   1.000
_cell.angle_alpha   90.00
_cell.angle_beta   90.00
_cell.angle_gamma   90.00
#
_symmetry.space_group_name_H-M   'P 1'
#
loop_
_entity.id
_entity.type
_entity.pdbx_description
1 polymer ?
#
loop_
_entity_poly.entity_id
_entity_poly.type
_entity_poly.pdbx_seq_one_letter_code
_entity_poly.pdbx_strand_id
1 'polypeptide(L)'
;MRHSLRFTALLAVSSAAFLAAPAAQAALIKIKVENLAPTAGTLFTPVWVGVHDGSFDLFDASAPASAQLERVAEDGNPGPLSTLFSSGMQGVVFGPGIGPGSPPIFGPGGSGEIVLDLGTGSTDLYLSFAAMILPSNDAFFGNGNPTAYKVRDGSNVNGQSIMILGSQIWDAGTEVNTEAAADTPVLGQMVADTGTAEGGVVALHGGFNAGGPILTAFPNADFTADGYQVARITISEVPEPGTLALLAGGLGMAGWMRRKRKVMTAM
;
A
#
# COMPACT_ATOMS: atom_id res chain seq x y z
N MET A 1 42.81 8.23 -76.39
CA MET A 1 42.74 7.32 -75.21
C MET A 1 43.51 7.97 -74.07
N ARG A 2 42.82 8.54 -73.08
CA ARG A 2 43.42 9.01 -71.82
C ARG A 2 42.64 8.32 -70.70
N HIS A 3 43.32 7.45 -69.96
CA HIS A 3 42.73 6.74 -68.83
C HIS A 3 42.69 7.63 -67.58
N SER A 4 41.55 7.50 -66.91
CA SER A 4 41.08 7.99 -65.62
C SER A 4 42.06 7.96 -64.45
N LEU A 5 41.87 8.87 -63.48
CA LEU A 5 41.72 8.48 -62.06
C LEU A 5 40.87 9.54 -61.32
N ARG A 6 39.67 9.16 -60.86
CA ARG A 6 38.93 9.89 -59.82
C ARG A 6 39.02 9.04 -58.54
N PHE A 7 39.63 9.59 -57.51
CA PHE A 7 39.69 9.01 -56.17
C PHE A 7 38.32 9.15 -55.51
N THR A 8 37.62 8.04 -55.30
CA THR A 8 36.43 7.99 -54.45
C THR A 8 36.88 7.69 -53.03
N ALA A 9 36.92 8.70 -52.17
CA ALA A 9 37.17 8.50 -50.74
C ALA A 9 35.93 7.86 -50.10
N LEU A 10 36.04 6.59 -49.70
CA LEU A 10 35.03 5.93 -48.87
C LEU A 10 35.20 6.43 -47.43
N LEU A 11 34.27 7.28 -46.98
CA LEU A 11 34.16 7.67 -45.57
C LEU A 11 33.48 6.52 -44.82
N ALA A 12 34.25 5.68 -44.15
CA ALA A 12 33.72 4.67 -43.23
C ALA A 12 33.25 5.39 -41.95
N VAL A 13 31.93 5.58 -41.82
CA VAL A 13 31.31 6.03 -40.57
C VAL A 13 31.20 4.81 -39.66
N SER A 14 32.15 4.69 -38.73
CA SER A 14 32.13 3.71 -37.65
C SER A 14 31.00 4.06 -36.68
N SER A 15 29.85 3.40 -36.79
CA SER A 15 28.77 3.49 -35.79
C SER A 15 29.20 2.80 -34.51
N ALA A 16 29.84 3.52 -33.59
CA ALA A 16 30.04 3.05 -32.23
C ALA A 16 28.69 3.04 -31.51
N ALA A 17 28.04 1.88 -31.46
CA ALA A 17 26.91 1.67 -30.58
C ALA A 17 27.42 1.66 -29.13
N PHE A 18 27.24 2.77 -28.42
CA PHE A 18 27.40 2.79 -26.96
C PHE A 18 26.36 1.85 -26.37
N LEU A 19 26.79 0.66 -25.95
CA LEU A 19 26.03 -0.19 -25.04
C LEU A 19 26.05 0.48 -23.66
N ALA A 20 25.10 1.38 -23.41
CA ALA A 20 24.84 1.84 -22.06
C ALA A 20 24.35 0.62 -21.26
N ALA A 21 25.09 0.23 -20.23
CA ALA A 21 24.61 -0.75 -19.26
C ALA A 21 23.33 -0.20 -18.61
N PRO A 22 22.29 -1.03 -18.39
CA PRO A 22 21.11 -0.58 -17.66
C PRO A 22 21.55 -0.15 -16.26
N ALA A 23 21.32 1.12 -15.91
CA ALA A 23 21.49 1.57 -14.53
C ALA A 23 20.43 0.87 -13.68
N ALA A 24 20.81 0.39 -12.48
CA ALA A 24 19.84 -0.09 -11.51
C ALA A 24 18.86 1.06 -11.20
N GLN A 25 17.58 0.82 -11.46
CA GLN A 25 16.54 1.85 -11.42
C GLN A 25 15.78 1.75 -10.10
N ALA A 26 15.44 2.90 -9.52
CA ALA A 26 14.69 2.95 -8.28
C ALA A 26 13.27 2.44 -8.50
N ALA A 27 12.76 1.59 -7.61
CA ALA A 27 11.42 1.04 -7.71
C ALA A 27 10.44 1.91 -6.90
N LEU A 28 9.68 2.76 -7.58
CA LEU A 28 8.57 3.50 -6.99
C LEU A 28 7.30 2.66 -7.00
N ILE A 29 6.76 2.38 -5.82
CA ILE A 29 5.46 1.71 -5.68
C ILE A 29 4.40 2.68 -5.18
N LYS A 30 3.22 2.60 -5.76
CA LYS A 30 2.01 3.21 -5.22
C LYS A 30 1.23 2.16 -4.46
N ILE A 31 0.89 2.48 -3.21
CA ILE A 31 -0.03 1.70 -2.38
C ILE A 31 -1.31 2.51 -2.23
N LYS A 32 -2.41 1.98 -2.76
CA LYS A 32 -3.75 2.54 -2.62
C LYS A 32 -4.56 1.69 -1.65
N VAL A 33 -5.25 2.34 -0.71
CA VAL A 33 -6.18 1.71 0.22
C VAL A 33 -7.60 2.18 -0.08
N GLU A 34 -8.56 1.28 -0.07
CA GLU A 34 -9.99 1.54 -0.28
C GLU A 34 -10.80 0.86 0.81
N ASN A 35 -11.81 1.55 1.37
CA ASN A 35 -12.83 0.95 2.21
C ASN A 35 -13.98 0.43 1.33
N LEU A 36 -14.25 -0.86 1.42
CA LEU A 36 -15.25 -1.57 0.64
C LEU A 36 -16.49 -1.97 1.44
N ALA A 37 -16.52 -1.64 2.73
CA ALA A 37 -17.67 -1.87 3.57
C ALA A 37 -18.91 -1.17 2.99
N PRO A 38 -20.11 -1.74 3.18
CA PRO A 38 -21.36 -1.10 2.77
C PRO A 38 -21.58 0.23 3.53
N THR A 39 -22.50 1.05 3.04
CA THR A 39 -22.99 2.22 3.78
C THR A 39 -23.44 1.81 5.19
N ALA A 40 -23.03 2.57 6.20
CA ALA A 40 -23.22 2.22 7.63
C ALA A 40 -22.55 0.89 8.05
N GLY A 41 -21.49 0.49 7.34
CA GLY A 41 -20.58 -0.58 7.71
C GLY A 41 -19.33 -0.10 8.44
N THR A 42 -18.34 -0.99 8.58
CA THR A 42 -17.10 -0.71 9.32
C THR A 42 -16.32 0.46 8.72
N LEU A 43 -15.77 1.27 9.60
CA LEU A 43 -14.73 2.26 9.31
C LEU A 43 -13.36 1.64 9.62
N PHE A 44 -12.26 2.32 9.27
CA PHE A 44 -10.94 1.99 9.81
C PHE A 44 -10.01 3.19 9.86
N THR A 45 -9.01 3.11 10.73
CA THR A 45 -8.00 4.16 10.98
C THR A 45 -7.03 4.29 9.81
N PRO A 46 -6.11 5.27 9.80
CA PRO A 46 -5.02 5.28 8.84
C PRO A 46 -4.28 3.94 8.81
N VAL A 47 -3.89 3.49 7.62
CA VAL A 47 -3.23 2.19 7.44
C VAL A 47 -1.72 2.39 7.48
N TRP A 48 -1.06 1.83 8.48
CA TRP A 48 0.39 1.72 8.46
C TRP A 48 0.80 0.67 7.43
N VAL A 49 1.84 0.97 6.65
CA VAL A 49 2.45 0.06 5.67
C VAL A 49 3.96 0.06 5.83
N GLY A 50 4.57 -1.12 5.78
CA GLY A 50 6.02 -1.30 5.84
C GLY A 50 6.46 -2.34 4.80
N VAL A 51 7.52 -2.04 4.06
CA VAL A 51 8.13 -2.92 3.07
C VAL A 51 9.51 -3.32 3.56
N HIS A 52 9.73 -4.63 3.73
CA HIS A 52 10.91 -5.20 4.38
C HIS A 52 11.39 -6.47 3.70
N ASP A 53 12.47 -7.06 4.19
CA ASP A 53 13.13 -8.26 3.65
C ASP A 53 12.50 -9.60 4.05
N GLY A 54 11.35 -9.54 4.71
CA GLY A 54 10.66 -10.72 5.25
C GLY A 54 11.07 -11.09 6.68
N SER A 55 11.97 -10.33 7.33
CA SER A 55 12.36 -10.58 8.72
C SER A 55 11.48 -9.88 9.76
N PHE A 56 10.83 -8.76 9.39
CA PHE A 56 9.91 -8.05 10.27
C PHE A 56 8.59 -8.81 10.37
N ASP A 57 8.35 -9.40 11.54
CA ASP A 57 7.08 -10.03 11.89
C ASP A 57 6.23 -9.06 12.72
N LEU A 58 5.00 -8.81 12.27
CA LEU A 58 4.11 -7.83 12.86
C LEU A 58 3.36 -8.42 14.06
N PHE A 59 2.87 -9.66 13.93
CA PHE A 59 2.15 -10.39 14.97
C PHE A 59 1.99 -11.86 14.61
N ASP A 60 1.88 -12.69 15.64
CA ASP A 60 1.52 -14.10 15.54
C ASP A 60 0.13 -14.34 16.13
N ALA A 61 -0.68 -15.14 15.45
CA ALA A 61 -1.91 -15.65 16.04
C ALA A 61 -1.60 -16.53 17.27
N SER A 62 -2.44 -16.45 18.30
CA SER A 62 -2.25 -17.13 19.60
C SER A 62 -1.03 -16.66 20.40
N ALA A 63 -0.44 -15.51 20.05
CA ALA A 63 0.57 -14.83 20.85
C ALA A 63 0.05 -13.47 21.37
N PRO A 64 0.57 -12.96 22.50
CA PRO A 64 0.24 -11.60 22.95
C PRO A 64 0.61 -10.56 21.90
N ALA A 65 -0.24 -9.55 21.71
CA ALA A 65 0.09 -8.39 20.89
C ALA A 65 1.31 -7.65 21.47
N SER A 66 2.11 -7.03 20.60
CA SER A 66 3.14 -6.08 21.05
C SER A 66 2.47 -4.79 21.54
N ALA A 67 3.12 -4.05 22.44
CA ALA A 67 2.63 -2.73 22.87
C ALA A 67 2.49 -1.74 21.70
N GLN A 68 3.22 -1.94 20.59
CA GLN A 68 3.09 -1.14 19.38
C GLN A 68 1.85 -1.50 18.57
N LEU A 69 1.49 -2.79 18.53
CA LEU A 69 0.27 -3.25 17.87
C LEU A 69 -0.97 -2.89 18.69
N GLU A 70 -0.91 -2.97 20.01
CA GLU A 70 -1.96 -2.50 20.94
C GLU A 70 -2.35 -1.06 20.60
N ARG A 71 -1.38 -0.15 20.49
CA ARG A 71 -1.63 1.25 20.10
C ARG A 71 -2.22 1.42 18.70
N VAL A 72 -1.99 0.48 17.78
CA VAL A 72 -2.68 0.48 16.49
C VAL A 72 -4.11 0.01 16.66
N ALA A 73 -4.33 -1.09 17.38
CA ALA A 73 -5.61 -1.77 17.51
C ALA A 73 -6.64 -1.02 18.36
N GLU A 74 -6.20 -0.31 19.40
CA GLU A 74 -7.09 0.40 20.35
C GLU A 74 -7.28 1.88 19.99
N ASP A 75 -6.22 2.55 19.50
CA ASP A 75 -6.24 4.00 19.28
C ASP A 75 -6.10 4.41 17.81
N GLY A 76 -5.83 3.46 16.92
CA GLY A 76 -5.46 3.78 15.54
C GLY A 76 -4.15 4.55 15.41
N ASN A 77 -3.24 4.44 16.38
CA ASN A 77 -2.00 5.20 16.43
C ASN A 77 -0.81 4.38 15.89
N PRO A 78 -0.35 4.63 14.65
CA PRO A 78 0.76 3.89 14.05
C PRO A 78 2.14 4.39 14.48
N GLY A 79 2.23 5.45 15.28
CA GLY A 79 3.51 6.10 15.63
C GLY A 79 4.51 5.16 16.34
N PRO A 80 4.09 4.43 17.40
CA PRO A 80 4.95 3.47 18.08
C PRO A 80 5.43 2.34 17.13
N LEU A 81 4.53 1.80 16.31
CA LEU A 81 4.86 0.79 15.31
C LEU A 81 5.86 1.31 14.27
N SER A 82 5.64 2.54 13.79
CA SER A 82 6.54 3.21 12.84
C SER A 82 7.93 3.44 13.43
N THR A 83 8.02 3.62 14.75
CA THR A 83 9.31 3.78 15.44
C THR A 83 10.03 2.44 15.62
N LEU A 84 9.28 1.37 15.87
CA LEU A 84 9.81 0.00 15.97
C LEU A 84 10.32 -0.50 14.61
N PHE A 85 9.63 -0.17 13.52
CA PHE A 85 10.01 -0.56 12.18
C PHE A 85 11.24 0.22 11.70
N SER A 86 12.42 -0.38 11.90
CA SER A 86 13.71 0.22 11.54
C SER A 86 14.34 -0.33 10.26
N SER A 87 13.74 -1.36 9.65
CA SER A 87 14.30 -2.09 8.50
C SER A 87 13.39 -2.01 7.28
N GLY A 88 13.70 -1.08 6.38
CA GLY A 88 13.05 -0.94 5.08
C GLY A 88 12.29 0.38 4.91
N MET A 89 11.29 0.39 4.03
CA MET A 89 10.53 1.59 3.67
C MET A 89 9.11 1.52 4.22
N GLN A 90 8.63 2.59 4.83
CA GLN A 90 7.31 2.62 5.44
C GLN A 90 6.55 3.91 5.18
N GLY A 91 5.26 3.90 5.51
CA GLY A 91 4.43 5.09 5.57
C GLY A 91 3.06 4.82 6.15
N VAL A 92 2.22 5.86 6.14
CA VAL A 92 0.83 5.77 6.61
C VAL A 92 -0.08 6.27 5.50
N VAL A 93 -1.05 5.45 5.11
CA VAL A 93 -2.09 5.83 4.15
C VAL A 93 -3.26 6.43 4.92
N PHE A 94 -3.53 7.71 4.68
CA PHE A 94 -4.60 8.44 5.35
C PHE A 94 -5.90 8.37 4.56
N GLY A 95 -7.02 8.19 5.27
CA GLY A 95 -8.35 8.25 4.68
C GLY A 95 -8.82 9.69 4.50
N PRO A 96 -9.87 9.91 3.68
CA PRO A 96 -10.40 11.24 3.41
C PRO A 96 -11.17 11.86 4.61
N GLY A 97 -11.41 11.08 5.67
CA GLY A 97 -12.37 11.40 6.72
C GLY A 97 -13.81 11.12 6.29
N ILE A 98 -14.73 11.15 7.26
CA ILE A 98 -16.17 10.90 7.07
C ILE A 98 -17.03 12.18 7.11
N GLY A 99 -16.38 13.33 7.03
CA GLY A 99 -17.03 14.64 7.03
C GLY A 99 -16.08 15.77 7.43
N PRO A 100 -16.54 17.04 7.34
CA PRO A 100 -15.74 18.20 7.71
C PRO A 100 -15.22 18.10 9.16
N GLY A 101 -13.91 18.23 9.34
CA GLY A 101 -13.26 18.20 10.66
C GLY A 101 -13.13 16.81 11.29
N SER A 102 -13.54 15.74 10.60
CA SER A 102 -13.31 14.38 11.07
C SER A 102 -11.82 14.00 11.02
N PRO A 103 -11.36 13.06 11.88
CA PRO A 103 -10.04 12.46 11.74
C PRO A 103 -9.85 11.79 10.35
N PRO A 104 -8.61 11.56 9.90
CA PRO A 104 -8.30 11.01 8.57
C PRO A 104 -8.55 9.49 8.47
N ILE A 105 -9.76 9.06 8.84
CA ILE A 105 -10.21 7.66 8.79
C ILE A 105 -10.84 7.34 7.43
N PHE A 106 -10.98 6.05 7.15
CA PHE A 106 -11.66 5.55 5.97
C PHE A 106 -13.08 5.12 6.30
N GLY A 107 -14.08 5.87 5.83
CA GLY A 107 -15.47 5.40 5.77
C GLY A 107 -15.80 4.68 4.46
N PRO A 108 -16.99 4.05 4.35
CA PRO A 108 -17.46 3.35 3.16
C PRO A 108 -17.22 4.12 1.86
N GLY A 109 -16.53 3.49 0.89
CA GLY A 109 -16.17 4.08 -0.40
C GLY A 109 -15.00 5.08 -0.36
N GLY A 110 -14.46 5.39 0.82
CA GLY A 110 -13.28 6.22 0.99
C GLY A 110 -12.02 5.55 0.46
N SER A 111 -11.08 6.33 -0.05
CA SER A 111 -9.79 5.84 -0.51
C SER A 111 -8.67 6.85 -0.26
N GLY A 112 -7.44 6.34 -0.21
CA GLY A 112 -6.21 7.10 0.01
C GLY A 112 -5.04 6.36 -0.60
N GLU A 113 -3.93 7.06 -0.86
CA GLU A 113 -2.74 6.45 -1.44
C GLU A 113 -1.45 7.07 -0.92
N ILE A 114 -0.37 6.30 -0.99
CA ILE A 114 1.00 6.76 -0.76
C ILE A 114 1.89 6.20 -1.86
N VAL A 115 3.00 6.91 -2.13
CA VAL A 115 4.09 6.40 -2.96
C VAL A 115 5.29 6.15 -2.08
N LEU A 116 5.86 4.95 -2.14
CA LEU A 116 7.11 4.58 -1.47
C LEU A 116 8.21 4.40 -2.52
N ASP A 117 9.38 4.95 -2.22
CA ASP A 117 10.60 4.73 -3.00
C ASP A 117 11.39 3.59 -2.38
N LEU A 118 11.36 2.40 -3.01
CA LEU A 118 12.10 1.23 -2.54
C LEU A 118 13.58 1.26 -2.94
N GLY A 119 14.02 2.35 -3.56
CA GLY A 119 15.37 2.53 -4.06
C GLY A 119 15.76 1.46 -5.09
N THR A 120 17.07 1.28 -5.24
CA THR A 120 17.67 0.32 -6.18
C THR A 120 18.08 -1.00 -5.51
N GLY A 121 17.94 -1.09 -4.18
CA GLY A 121 18.30 -2.26 -3.38
C GLY A 121 17.40 -3.45 -3.63
N SER A 122 17.75 -4.65 -3.15
CA SER A 122 16.98 -5.89 -3.34
C SER A 122 16.30 -6.42 -2.08
N THR A 123 16.27 -5.65 -0.99
CA THR A 123 15.83 -6.10 0.34
C THR A 123 14.39 -5.74 0.69
N ASP A 124 13.83 -4.62 0.23
CA ASP A 124 12.42 -4.27 0.50
C ASP A 124 11.43 -5.10 -0.35
N LEU A 125 11.21 -6.35 0.02
CA LEU A 125 10.55 -7.36 -0.81
C LEU A 125 9.09 -7.62 -0.45
N TYR A 126 8.72 -7.50 0.83
CA TYR A 126 7.44 -7.95 1.35
C TYR A 126 6.71 -6.84 2.07
N LEU A 127 5.39 -6.76 1.89
CA LEU A 127 4.53 -5.79 2.54
C LEU A 127 3.95 -6.33 3.85
N SER A 128 4.13 -5.57 4.91
CA SER A 128 3.34 -5.62 6.14
C SER A 128 2.41 -4.41 6.22
N PHE A 129 1.25 -4.59 6.83
CA PHE A 129 0.27 -3.52 7.04
C PHE A 129 -0.54 -3.77 8.31
N ALA A 130 -1.07 -2.71 8.89
CA ALA A 130 -1.96 -2.77 10.06
C ALA A 130 -2.90 -1.55 10.11
N ALA A 131 -4.15 -1.76 10.51
CA ALA A 131 -5.07 -0.70 10.89
C ALA A 131 -6.18 -1.22 11.81
N MET A 132 -6.64 -0.35 12.71
CA MET A 132 -7.79 -0.63 13.57
C MET A 132 -9.09 -0.54 12.78
N ILE A 133 -9.99 -1.48 13.05
CA ILE A 133 -11.40 -1.44 12.66
C ILE A 133 -12.15 -0.48 13.58
N LEU A 134 -13.11 0.23 13.04
CA LEU A 134 -13.88 1.21 13.77
C LEU A 134 -15.39 1.02 13.51
N PRO A 135 -16.23 1.17 14.55
CA PRO A 135 -15.88 1.14 15.97
C PRO A 135 -15.47 -0.27 16.44
N SER A 136 -14.58 -0.36 17.44
CA SER A 136 -14.27 -1.57 18.22
C SER A 136 -13.41 -1.21 19.44
N ASN A 137 -13.24 -2.12 20.38
CA ASN A 137 -12.26 -1.97 21.46
C ASN A 137 -10.83 -2.16 20.92
N ASP A 138 -10.53 -3.32 20.33
CA ASP A 138 -9.19 -3.64 19.82
C ASP A 138 -9.19 -4.48 18.52
N ALA A 139 -10.26 -4.38 17.72
CA ALA A 139 -10.34 -5.08 16.45
C ALA A 139 -9.44 -4.42 15.40
N PHE A 140 -8.71 -5.22 14.62
CA PHE A 140 -7.80 -4.73 13.58
C PHE A 140 -7.71 -5.68 12.40
N PHE A 141 -7.18 -5.20 11.27
CA PHE A 141 -6.66 -6.06 10.22
C PHE A 141 -5.18 -5.82 10.04
N GLY A 142 -4.44 -6.88 9.69
CA GLY A 142 -3.02 -6.78 9.40
C GLY A 142 -2.45 -8.03 8.74
N ASN A 143 -1.19 -7.94 8.33
CA ASN A 143 -0.45 -9.06 7.79
C ASN A 143 0.41 -9.75 8.86
N GLY A 144 -0.06 -10.89 9.38
CA GLY A 144 0.69 -11.74 10.30
C GLY A 144 1.61 -12.77 9.63
N ASN A 145 1.78 -12.72 8.30
CA ASN A 145 2.79 -13.52 7.60
C ASN A 145 3.78 -12.59 6.89
N PRO A 146 5.02 -12.47 7.39
CA PRO A 146 5.98 -11.48 6.90
C PRO A 146 6.42 -11.71 5.44
N THR A 147 6.06 -12.84 4.83
CA THR A 147 6.43 -13.20 3.45
C THR A 147 5.24 -13.36 2.50
N ALA A 148 4.00 -13.12 2.96
CA ALA A 148 2.79 -13.38 2.17
C ALA A 148 2.67 -12.48 0.92
N TYR A 149 3.06 -11.21 1.02
CA TYR A 149 2.82 -10.20 -0.03
C TYR A 149 4.13 -9.67 -0.61
N LYS A 150 4.73 -10.42 -1.53
CA LYS A 150 5.95 -9.99 -2.24
C LYS A 150 5.63 -8.86 -3.22
N VAL A 151 6.14 -7.65 -3.00
CA VAL A 151 5.82 -6.43 -3.78
C VAL A 151 6.76 -6.15 -4.94
N ARG A 152 7.88 -6.89 -5.06
CA ARG A 152 8.79 -6.78 -6.20
C ARG A 152 9.67 -8.01 -6.36
N ASP A 153 10.19 -8.21 -7.57
CA ASP A 153 11.18 -9.24 -7.90
C ASP A 153 12.36 -8.62 -8.65
N GLY A 154 13.51 -8.52 -7.97
CA GLY A 154 14.62 -7.68 -8.43
C GLY A 154 14.19 -6.22 -8.53
N SER A 155 14.30 -5.64 -9.73
CA SER A 155 13.88 -4.27 -10.05
C SER A 155 12.41 -4.15 -10.48
N ASN A 156 11.71 -5.27 -10.70
CA ASN A 156 10.33 -5.22 -11.21
C ASN A 156 9.33 -5.15 -10.06
N VAL A 157 8.42 -4.18 -10.10
CA VAL A 157 7.30 -4.12 -9.15
C VAL A 157 6.31 -5.24 -9.44
N ASN A 158 5.94 -6.00 -8.40
CA ASN A 158 4.90 -7.01 -8.47
C ASN A 158 3.56 -6.37 -8.06
N GLY A 159 2.90 -5.75 -9.04
CA GLY A 159 1.58 -5.16 -8.84
C GLY A 159 0.54 -6.22 -8.46
N GLN A 160 -0.25 -5.94 -7.42
CA GLN A 160 -1.23 -6.88 -6.88
C GLN A 160 -2.34 -6.16 -6.12
N SER A 161 -3.46 -6.86 -5.92
CA SER A 161 -4.58 -6.38 -5.09
C SER A 161 -4.81 -7.38 -3.96
N ILE A 162 -4.75 -6.89 -2.73
CA ILE A 162 -4.99 -7.65 -1.50
C ILE A 162 -6.40 -7.28 -1.03
N MET A 163 -7.30 -8.26 -1.00
CA MET A 163 -8.63 -8.11 -0.44
C MET A 163 -8.59 -8.48 1.04
N ILE A 164 -9.11 -7.60 1.90
CA ILE A 164 -9.30 -7.87 3.31
C ILE A 164 -10.77 -8.21 3.53
N LEU A 165 -11.03 -9.45 3.89
CA LEU A 165 -12.36 -9.94 4.23
C LEU A 165 -12.65 -9.77 5.72
N GLY A 166 -13.93 -9.72 6.07
CA GLY A 166 -14.35 -9.70 7.47
C GLY A 166 -13.91 -10.93 8.28
N SER A 167 -13.71 -12.06 7.62
CA SER A 167 -13.10 -13.27 8.20
C SER A 167 -11.60 -13.15 8.52
N GLN A 168 -10.99 -12.00 8.24
CA GLN A 168 -9.59 -11.69 8.50
C GLN A 168 -9.44 -10.52 9.47
N ILE A 169 -10.49 -10.20 10.22
CA ILE A 169 -10.43 -9.26 11.33
C ILE A 169 -9.95 -10.00 12.57
N TRP A 170 -8.93 -9.41 13.18
CA TRP A 170 -8.28 -9.87 14.39
C TRP A 170 -8.78 -9.06 15.57
N ASP A 171 -8.77 -9.71 16.71
CA ASP A 171 -8.87 -9.15 18.05
C ASP A 171 -7.43 -9.15 18.60
N ALA A 172 -6.97 -8.03 19.15
CA ALA A 172 -5.61 -7.94 19.68
C ALA A 172 -5.41 -8.73 20.98
N GLY A 173 -6.52 -9.01 21.68
CA GLY A 173 -6.56 -9.65 22.97
C GLY A 173 -6.04 -8.74 24.08
N THR A 174 -6.07 -7.42 23.89
CA THR A 174 -5.53 -6.47 24.85
C THR A 174 -6.64 -5.82 25.67
N GLU A 175 -7.82 -5.61 25.10
CA GLU A 175 -9.00 -5.06 25.78
C GLU A 175 -10.23 -5.97 25.68
N VAL A 176 -11.07 -5.97 26.73
CA VAL A 176 -12.37 -6.63 26.70
C VAL A 176 -13.28 -5.93 25.68
N ASN A 177 -13.89 -6.70 24.78
CA ASN A 177 -14.90 -6.22 23.82
C ASN A 177 -16.24 -5.83 24.47
N THR A 178 -16.25 -4.75 25.24
CA THR A 178 -17.46 -4.24 25.93
C THR A 178 -18.43 -3.56 24.96
N GLU A 179 -17.95 -3.02 23.84
CA GLU A 179 -18.65 -2.10 22.94
C GLU A 179 -19.22 -0.85 23.64
N ALA A 180 -18.72 -0.53 24.82
CA ALA A 180 -19.24 0.59 25.59
C ALA A 180 -18.83 1.91 24.93
N ALA A 181 -19.77 2.86 24.85
CA ALA A 181 -19.46 4.15 24.25
C ALA A 181 -18.27 4.87 24.92
N ALA A 182 -17.99 4.61 26.20
CA ALA A 182 -16.90 5.25 26.93
C ALA A 182 -15.51 4.75 26.55
N ASP A 183 -15.39 3.53 26.02
CA ASP A 183 -14.11 2.88 25.69
C ASP A 183 -13.99 2.51 24.20
N THR A 184 -15.04 2.69 23.41
CA THR A 184 -15.04 2.40 21.98
C THR A 184 -14.92 3.69 21.16
N PRO A 185 -13.83 3.90 20.40
CA PRO A 185 -13.71 4.96 19.42
C PRO A 185 -14.94 5.11 18.52
N VAL A 186 -15.24 6.34 18.10
CA VAL A 186 -16.43 6.72 17.29
C VAL A 186 -17.76 6.65 18.03
N LEU A 187 -17.94 5.77 19.03
CA LEU A 187 -19.17 5.71 19.83
C LEU A 187 -19.20 6.74 20.97
N GLY A 188 -18.05 7.13 21.51
CA GLY A 188 -17.99 8.15 22.56
C GLY A 188 -16.69 8.22 23.37
N GLN A 189 -15.69 7.38 23.06
CA GLN A 189 -14.41 7.42 23.75
C GLN A 189 -13.75 8.79 23.53
N MET A 190 -13.29 9.39 24.63
CA MET A 190 -12.69 10.74 24.63
C MET A 190 -11.19 10.73 24.89
N VAL A 191 -10.66 9.63 25.45
CA VAL A 191 -9.26 9.46 25.84
C VAL A 191 -8.83 8.06 25.42
N ALA A 192 -7.62 7.94 24.87
CA ALA A 192 -6.97 6.68 24.54
C ALA A 192 -6.80 5.78 25.77
N ASP A 193 -6.62 4.47 25.55
CA ASP A 193 -6.32 3.46 26.58
C ASP A 193 -7.33 3.46 27.76
N THR A 194 -8.63 3.44 27.47
CA THR A 194 -9.70 3.51 28.51
C THR A 194 -10.46 2.21 28.74
N GLY A 195 -10.27 1.19 27.89
CA GLY A 195 -10.95 -0.08 28.05
C GLY A 195 -10.39 -0.90 29.20
N THR A 196 -11.07 -2.00 29.49
CA THR A 196 -10.63 -2.94 30.52
C THR A 196 -9.66 -3.91 29.90
N ALA A 197 -8.41 -3.94 30.36
CA ALA A 197 -7.42 -4.90 29.87
C ALA A 197 -7.86 -6.36 30.12
N GLU A 198 -7.66 -7.24 29.14
CA GLU A 198 -7.98 -8.67 29.25
C GLU A 198 -6.76 -9.60 29.31
N GLY A 199 -5.61 -9.16 28.79
CA GLY A 199 -4.36 -9.96 28.82
C GLY A 199 -4.45 -11.26 28.03
N GLY A 200 -5.22 -11.24 26.94
CA GLY A 200 -5.40 -12.32 25.99
C GLY A 200 -4.26 -12.42 24.97
N VAL A 201 -4.61 -12.96 23.80
CA VAL A 201 -3.70 -13.19 22.67
C VAL A 201 -4.41 -12.84 21.39
N VAL A 202 -3.65 -12.52 20.34
CA VAL A 202 -4.22 -12.23 19.03
C VAL A 202 -5.02 -13.43 18.52
N ALA A 203 -6.29 -13.20 18.20
CA ALA A 203 -7.22 -14.22 17.69
C ALA A 203 -8.14 -13.64 16.62
N LEU A 204 -8.84 -14.48 15.87
CA LEU A 204 -9.88 -13.98 14.96
C LEU A 204 -11.02 -13.38 15.79
N HIS A 205 -11.43 -12.16 15.44
CA HIS A 205 -12.48 -11.47 16.18
C HIS A 205 -13.83 -12.15 15.98
N GLY A 206 -14.56 -12.38 17.07
CA GLY A 206 -15.83 -13.11 17.07
C GLY A 206 -17.03 -12.36 16.48
N GLY A 207 -16.82 -11.19 15.87
CA GLY A 207 -17.88 -10.23 15.52
C GLY A 207 -18.39 -9.37 16.68
N PHE A 208 -19.39 -8.55 16.37
CA PHE A 208 -20.02 -7.64 17.31
C PHE A 208 -21.27 -8.24 17.97
N ASN A 209 -21.63 -7.72 19.14
CA ASN A 209 -22.79 -8.10 19.90
C ASN A 209 -24.08 -7.78 19.13
N ALA A 210 -24.93 -8.80 18.92
CA ALA A 210 -26.22 -8.63 18.26
C ALA A 210 -27.11 -7.63 19.02
N GLY A 211 -27.49 -6.53 18.35
CA GLY A 211 -28.25 -5.44 18.98
C GLY A 211 -27.43 -4.59 19.96
N GLY A 212 -26.11 -4.78 20.02
CA GLY A 212 -25.19 -3.98 20.80
C GLY A 212 -25.03 -2.54 20.28
N PRO A 213 -24.30 -1.68 21.00
CA PRO A 213 -24.10 -0.29 20.62
C PRO A 213 -23.48 -0.12 19.23
N ILE A 214 -22.53 -0.98 18.86
CA ILE A 214 -21.87 -0.93 17.55
C ILE A 214 -22.88 -1.19 16.43
N LEU A 215 -23.58 -2.32 16.45
CA LEU A 215 -24.54 -2.68 15.40
C LEU A 215 -25.81 -1.80 15.44
N THR A 216 -26.07 -1.09 16.53
CA THR A 216 -27.11 -0.07 16.57
C THR A 216 -26.68 1.20 15.81
N ALA A 217 -25.44 1.64 15.98
CA ALA A 217 -24.90 2.83 15.32
C ALA A 217 -24.50 2.56 13.85
N PHE A 218 -23.99 1.36 13.57
CA PHE A 218 -23.53 0.90 12.27
C PHE A 218 -24.21 -0.43 11.91
N PRO A 219 -25.47 -0.41 11.44
CA PRO A 219 -26.27 -1.62 11.22
C PRO A 219 -25.71 -2.60 10.19
N ASN A 220 -24.80 -2.16 9.32
CA ASN A 220 -24.16 -3.01 8.32
C ASN A 220 -22.67 -3.25 8.63
N ALA A 221 -22.23 -3.07 9.88
CA ALA A 221 -20.85 -3.29 10.32
C ALA A 221 -20.56 -4.73 10.77
N ASP A 222 -21.54 -5.63 10.72
CA ASP A 222 -21.31 -7.05 11.00
C ASP A 222 -20.40 -7.68 9.93
N PHE A 223 -19.11 -7.63 10.20
CA PHE A 223 -18.08 -8.17 9.32
C PHE A 223 -18.03 -9.71 9.35
N THR A 224 -18.79 -10.37 10.22
CA THR A 224 -18.91 -11.84 10.20
C THR A 224 -19.86 -12.33 9.12
N ALA A 225 -20.63 -11.43 8.50
CA ALA A 225 -21.48 -11.74 7.36
C ALA A 225 -20.66 -12.34 6.20
N ASP A 226 -21.23 -13.34 5.54
CA ASP A 226 -20.52 -14.05 4.45
C ASP A 226 -20.16 -13.10 3.30
N GLY A 227 -18.91 -13.18 2.86
CA GLY A 227 -18.38 -12.32 1.79
C GLY A 227 -18.19 -10.85 2.16
N TYR A 228 -18.24 -10.45 3.44
CA TYR A 228 -18.00 -9.07 3.86
C TYR A 228 -16.61 -8.59 3.40
N GLN A 229 -16.58 -7.55 2.58
CA GLN A 229 -15.34 -6.92 2.11
C GLN A 229 -15.08 -5.68 2.96
N VAL A 230 -13.98 -5.67 3.69
CA VAL A 230 -13.60 -4.56 4.58
C VAL A 230 -12.80 -3.54 3.80
N ALA A 231 -11.67 -3.97 3.24
CA ALA A 231 -10.73 -3.09 2.59
C ALA A 231 -10.06 -3.76 1.39
N ARG A 232 -9.49 -2.93 0.52
CA ARG A 232 -8.60 -3.38 -0.55
C ARG A 232 -7.33 -2.56 -0.55
N ILE A 233 -6.19 -3.26 -0.61
CA ILE A 233 -4.87 -2.66 -0.75
C ILE A 233 -4.35 -3.02 -2.14
N THR A 234 -4.14 -2.02 -2.98
CA THR A 234 -3.61 -2.20 -4.34
C THR A 234 -2.19 -1.66 -4.42
N ILE A 235 -1.26 -2.51 -4.82
CA ILE A 235 0.12 -2.16 -5.13
C ILE A 235 0.27 -2.04 -6.65
N SER A 236 0.92 -0.98 -7.10
CA SER A 236 1.19 -0.72 -8.51
C SER A 236 2.53 -0.01 -8.69
N GLU A 237 3.15 -0.22 -9.85
CA GLU A 237 4.31 0.57 -10.25
C GLU A 237 3.87 2.00 -10.60
N VAL A 238 4.70 2.99 -10.24
CA VAL A 238 4.53 4.37 -10.71
C VAL A 238 5.33 4.56 -12.01
N PRO A 239 4.68 4.82 -13.16
CA PRO A 239 5.42 5.01 -14.42
C PRO A 239 6.30 6.26 -14.38
N GLU A 240 7.55 6.12 -14.79
CA GLU A 240 8.48 7.24 -14.90
C GLU A 240 8.04 8.24 -15.99
N PRO A 241 8.07 9.57 -15.71
CA PRO A 241 7.85 10.60 -16.73
C PRO A 241 8.87 10.50 -17.90
N GLY A 242 10.09 10.04 -17.62
CA GLY A 242 11.19 9.98 -18.58
C GLY A 242 11.01 8.97 -19.72
N THR A 243 10.35 7.84 -19.48
CA THR A 243 10.15 6.78 -20.48
C THR A 243 9.24 7.26 -21.61
N LEU A 244 8.21 8.05 -21.28
CA LEU A 244 7.33 8.68 -22.26
C LEU A 244 8.05 9.77 -23.06
N ALA A 245 8.90 10.57 -22.41
CA ALA A 245 9.67 11.61 -23.08
C ALA A 245 10.72 11.04 -24.06
N LEU A 246 11.42 9.95 -23.70
CA LEU A 246 12.37 9.26 -24.56
C LEU A 246 11.67 8.56 -25.74
N LEU A 247 10.50 7.95 -25.52
CA LEU A 247 9.72 7.33 -26.58
C LEU A 247 9.19 8.38 -27.58
N ALA A 248 8.68 9.51 -27.07
CA ALA A 248 8.22 10.64 -27.87
C ALA A 248 9.37 11.29 -28.65
N GLY A 249 10.53 11.48 -28.01
CA GLY A 249 11.74 12.00 -28.65
C GLY A 249 12.25 11.09 -29.78
N GLY A 250 12.31 9.77 -29.54
CA GLY A 250 12.73 8.79 -30.53
C GLY A 250 11.81 8.71 -31.75
N LEU A 251 10.49 8.73 -31.53
CA LEU A 251 9.50 8.77 -32.62
C LEU A 251 9.57 10.09 -33.41
N GLY A 252 9.77 11.23 -32.73
CA GLY A 252 9.96 12.53 -33.36
C GLY A 252 11.21 12.57 -34.26
N MET A 253 12.33 12.01 -33.78
CA MET A 253 13.58 11.94 -34.52
C MET A 253 13.50 11.02 -35.74
N ALA A 254 12.85 9.86 -35.60
CA ALA A 254 12.59 8.93 -36.71
C ALA A 254 11.68 9.54 -37.79
N GLY A 255 10.64 10.28 -37.38
CA GLY A 255 9.75 11.03 -38.28
C GLY A 255 10.49 12.12 -39.06
N TRP A 256 11.36 12.87 -38.38
CA TRP A 256 12.19 13.91 -39.01
C TRP A 256 13.19 13.33 -40.03
N MET A 257 13.86 12.23 -39.69
CA MET A 257 14.79 11.54 -40.60
C MET A 257 14.08 10.97 -41.84
N ARG A 258 12.87 10.42 -41.69
CA ARG A 258 12.07 9.94 -42.84
C ARG A 258 11.65 11.10 -43.77
N ARG A 259 11.32 12.27 -43.22
CA ARG A 259 11.02 13.47 -44.03
C ARG A 259 12.24 13.96 -44.81
N LYS A 260 13.42 14.03 -44.19
CA LYS A 260 14.66 14.43 -44.89
C LYS A 260 15.05 13.49 -46.02
N ARG A 261 14.90 12.17 -45.85
CA ARG A 261 15.14 11.19 -46.92
C ARG A 261 14.22 11.38 -48.13
N LYS A 262 12.93 11.65 -47.93
CA LYS A 262 11.99 11.92 -49.04
C LYS A 262 12.37 13.17 -49.84
N VAL A 263 12.83 14.22 -49.17
CA VAL A 263 13.25 15.48 -49.83
C VAL A 263 14.52 15.29 -50.67
N MET A 264 15.47 14.46 -50.21
CA MET A 264 16.71 14.18 -50.95
C MET A 264 16.53 13.22 -52.13
N THR A 265 15.43 12.46 -52.20
CA THR A 265 15.18 11.52 -53.32
C THR A 265 14.31 12.15 -54.42
N ALA A 266 13.84 13.39 -54.20
CA ALA A 266 12.99 14.15 -55.12
C ALA A 266 13.74 15.29 -55.84
N MET A 267 15.07 15.34 -55.67
CA MET A 267 16.02 16.18 -56.43
C MET A 267 16.91 15.26 -57.27
#